data_AF-A0A7V8XPC9-F1
#
_entry.id   AF-A0A7V8XPC9-F1
#
_cell.length_a   1.000
_cell.length_b   1.000
_cell.length_c   1.000
_cell.angle_alpha   90.00
_cell.angle_beta   90.00
_cell.angle_gamma   90.00
#
_symmetry.space_group_name_H-M   'P 1'
#
loop_
_entity.id
_entity.type
_entity.pdbx_description
1 polymer ?
#
loop_
_entity_poly.entity_id
_entity_poly.type
_entity_poly.pdbx_seq_one_letter_code
_entity_poly.pdbx_strand_id
1 'polypeptide(L)'
;MDDVVNRLARELSDAISAAVADDARVEAARERARAAGFEMKVTLEAVIGFMNRSNSTALAKIGAVVKTARAHDRASFDISANDKRFLRSLRIAADEAQEKEVE
;
A
#
# COMPACT_ATOMS: atom_id res chain seq x y z
N MET A 1 -5.81 29.88 5.26
CA MET A 1 -5.74 29.14 6.54
C MET A 1 -5.85 27.65 6.25
N ASP A 2 -6.85 27.24 5.47
CA ASP A 2 -7.08 25.83 5.11
C ASP A 2 -5.91 25.18 4.36
N ASP A 3 -5.18 25.92 3.53
CA ASP A 3 -4.01 25.38 2.80
C ASP A 3 -2.88 24.93 3.72
N VAL A 4 -2.65 25.67 4.82
CA VAL A 4 -1.63 25.32 5.83
C VAL A 4 -2.06 24.08 6.59
N VAL A 5 -3.32 24.02 7.00
CA VAL A 5 -3.89 22.88 7.73
C VAL A 5 -3.89 21.61 6.85
N ASN A 6 -4.27 21.73 5.58
CA ASN A 6 -4.21 20.65 4.59
C ASN A 6 -2.79 20.16 4.35
N ARG A 7 -1.81 21.06 4.27
CA ARG A 7 -0.40 20.70 4.13
C ARG A 7 0.09 19.92 5.36
N LEU A 8 -0.19 20.41 6.56
CA LEU A 8 0.18 19.73 7.80
C LEU A 8 -0.48 18.35 7.92
N ALA A 9 -1.74 18.23 7.50
CA ALA A 9 -2.44 16.94 7.48
C ALA A 9 -1.80 15.94 6.52
N ARG A 10 -1.35 16.40 5.33
CA ARG A 10 -0.62 15.57 4.37
C ARG A 10 0.75 15.15 4.91
N GLU A 11 1.51 16.08 5.46
CA GLU A 11 2.83 15.78 6.06
C GLU A 11 2.70 14.75 7.18
N LEU A 12 1.67 14.84 8.03
CA LEU A 12 1.38 13.83 9.05
C LEU A 12 0.98 12.47 8.43
N SER A 13 0.13 12.48 7.41
CA SER A 13 -0.27 11.27 6.68
C SER A 13 0.94 10.55 6.08
N ASP A 14 1.86 11.28 5.45
CA ASP A 14 3.07 10.74 4.83
C ASP A 14 4.02 10.16 5.90
N ALA A 15 4.19 10.86 7.03
CA ALA A 15 4.98 10.37 8.15
C ALA A 15 4.42 9.06 8.75
N ILE A 16 3.09 8.96 8.90
CA ILE A 16 2.44 7.72 9.35
C ILE A 16 2.65 6.61 8.32
N SER A 17 2.51 6.92 7.03
CA SER A 17 2.74 5.94 5.96
C SER A 17 4.15 5.35 6.03
N ALA A 18 5.16 6.21 6.16
CA ALA A 18 6.56 5.80 6.28
C ALA A 18 6.78 4.96 7.55
N ALA A 19 6.26 5.40 8.70
CA ALA A 19 6.40 4.67 9.96
C ALA A 19 5.78 3.27 9.90
N VAL A 20 4.60 3.12 9.27
CA VAL A 20 3.93 1.82 9.12
C VAL A 20 4.63 0.96 8.06
N ALA A 21 5.23 1.55 7.03
CA ALA A 21 5.99 0.82 6.03
C ALA A 21 7.25 0.17 6.61
N ASP A 22 7.90 0.81 7.58
CA ASP A 22 9.13 0.32 8.24
C ASP A 22 8.91 -0.46 9.54
N ASP A 23 7.67 -0.58 10.04
CA ASP A 23 7.40 -1.30 11.29
C ASP A 23 7.49 -2.82 11.10
N ALA A 24 8.44 -3.43 11.83
CA ALA A 24 8.72 -4.86 11.76
C ALA A 24 7.51 -5.75 12.13
N ARG A 25 6.57 -5.27 12.97
CA ARG A 25 5.38 -6.03 13.35
C ARG A 25 4.38 -6.07 12.21
N VAL A 26 4.29 -5.00 11.43
CA VAL A 26 3.44 -4.92 10.23
C VAL A 26 3.97 -5.87 9.16
N GLU A 27 5.28 -5.92 8.95
CA GLU A 27 5.91 -6.88 8.04
C GLU A 27 5.73 -8.33 8.50
N ALA A 28 5.89 -8.62 9.79
CA ALA A 28 5.62 -9.95 10.34
C ALA A 28 4.14 -10.37 10.20
N ALA A 29 3.20 -9.41 10.23
CA ALA A 29 1.80 -9.69 9.92
C ALA A 29 1.59 -9.98 8.42
N ARG A 30 2.25 -9.22 7.53
CA ARG A 30 2.22 -9.46 6.08
C ARG A 30 2.74 -10.83 5.70
N GLU A 31 3.87 -11.24 6.28
CA GLU A 31 4.46 -12.55 6.01
C GLU A 31 3.56 -13.68 6.50
N ARG A 32 2.93 -13.54 7.67
CA ARG A 32 1.95 -14.53 8.15
C ARG A 32 0.73 -14.65 7.23
N ALA A 33 0.23 -13.53 6.72
CA ALA A 33 -0.87 -13.54 5.74
C ALA A 33 -0.44 -14.25 4.44
N ARG A 34 0.78 -13.96 3.95
CA ARG A 34 1.37 -14.61 2.77
C ARG A 34 1.55 -16.12 2.97
N ALA A 35 2.06 -16.54 4.12
CA ALA A 35 2.22 -17.95 4.47
C ALA A 35 0.88 -18.70 4.55
N ALA A 36 -0.21 -17.99 4.85
CA ALA A 36 -1.57 -18.53 4.81
C ALA A 36 -2.20 -18.48 3.39
N GLY A 37 -1.47 -18.01 2.37
CA GLY A 37 -1.94 -17.94 0.98
C GLY A 37 -2.70 -16.65 0.64
N PHE A 38 -2.64 -15.61 1.47
CA PHE A 38 -3.33 -14.34 1.25
C PHE A 38 -2.38 -13.20 0.88
N GLU A 39 -2.82 -12.31 0.00
CA GLU A 39 -2.16 -11.03 -0.28
C GLU A 39 -2.75 -9.94 0.63
N MET A 40 -1.93 -9.31 1.47
CA MET A 40 -2.40 -8.33 2.47
C MET A 40 -2.12 -6.89 2.04
N LYS A 41 -3.18 -6.08 1.92
CA LYS A 41 -3.12 -4.62 1.70
C LYS A 41 -3.59 -3.88 2.95
N VAL A 42 -2.84 -2.85 3.36
CA VAL A 42 -3.15 -2.04 4.55
C VAL A 42 -3.44 -0.60 4.16
N THR A 43 -4.65 -0.14 4.48
CA THR A 43 -5.11 1.25 4.32
C THR A 43 -5.61 1.76 5.66
N LEU A 44 -5.18 2.97 6.05
CA LEU A 44 -5.60 3.58 7.31
C LEU A 44 -6.40 4.84 7.02
N GLU A 45 -7.63 4.89 7.53
CA GLU A 45 -8.47 6.10 7.52
C GLU A 45 -8.36 6.78 8.88
N ALA A 46 -7.90 8.02 8.91
CA ALA A 46 -7.74 8.79 10.12
C ALA A 46 -8.38 10.18 9.97
N VAL A 47 -8.92 10.72 11.06
CA VAL A 47 -9.41 12.10 11.12
C VAL A 47 -8.40 12.92 11.91
N ILE A 48 -7.82 13.94 11.27
CA ILE A 48 -6.85 14.84 11.87
C ILE A 48 -7.58 16.11 12.31
N GLY A 49 -7.55 16.39 13.62
CA GLY A 49 -8.15 17.58 14.22
C GLY A 49 -7.10 18.66 14.51
N PHE A 50 -7.38 19.89 14.13
CA PHE A 50 -6.56 21.06 14.45
C PHE A 50 -7.36 22.03 15.32
N MET A 51 -6.77 22.44 16.44
CA MET A 51 -7.34 23.44 17.34
C MET A 51 -6.52 24.72 17.26
N ASN A 52 -7.18 25.87 17.09
CA ASN A 52 -6.50 27.15 17.12
C ASN A 52 -6.22 27.58 18.57
N ARG A 53 -4.94 27.85 18.90
CA ARG A 53 -4.52 28.31 20.23
C ARG A 53 -5.03 29.70 20.60
N SER A 54 -5.28 30.58 19.62
CA SER A 54 -5.79 31.93 19.88
C SER A 54 -7.32 32.02 19.85
N ASN A 55 -8.00 31.02 19.30
CA ASN A 55 -9.45 30.95 19.27
C ASN A 55 -9.91 29.50 19.48
N SER A 56 -10.13 29.13 20.75
CA SER A 56 -10.43 27.75 21.17
C SER A 56 -11.72 27.16 20.58
N THR A 57 -12.57 27.98 19.94
CA THR A 57 -13.81 27.50 19.30
C THR A 57 -13.61 27.11 17.83
N ALA A 58 -12.48 27.45 17.21
CA ALA A 58 -12.17 27.09 15.83
C ALA A 58 -11.49 25.72 15.75
N LEU A 59 -12.30 24.69 15.42
CA LEU A 59 -11.87 23.31 15.16
C LEU A 59 -11.91 23.03 13.65
N ALA A 60 -10.75 22.73 13.05
CA ALA A 60 -10.68 22.22 11.69
C ALA A 60 -10.47 20.71 11.73
N LYS A 61 -11.25 19.95 10.94
CA LYS A 61 -11.15 18.50 10.83
C LYS A 61 -10.85 18.13 9.38
N ILE A 62 -9.85 17.28 9.16
CA ILE A 62 -9.46 16.81 7.84
C ILE A 62 -9.45 15.28 7.86
N GLY A 63 -10.14 14.67 6.90
CA GLY A 63 -10.01 13.25 6.63
C GLY A 63 -8.69 12.98 5.91
N ALA A 64 -7.88 12.06 6.43
CA ALA A 64 -6.64 11.62 5.82
C ALA A 64 -6.73 10.12 5.51
N VAL A 65 -6.42 9.77 4.26
CA VAL A 65 -6.29 8.37 3.84
C VAL A 65 -4.79 8.08 3.70
N VAL A 66 -4.27 7.30 4.63
CA VAL A 66 -2.87 6.86 4.61
C VAL A 66 -2.79 5.56 3.82
N LYS A 67 -2.18 5.63 2.63
CA LYS A 67 -1.87 4.47 1.81
C LYS A 67 -0.47 3.99 2.13
N THR A 68 -0.34 2.81 2.73
CA THR A 68 0.97 2.22 3.01
C THR A 68 1.51 1.60 1.73
N ALA A 69 2.40 2.32 1.05
CA ALA A 69 3.00 1.88 -0.20
C ALA A 69 4.19 0.94 0.07
N ARG A 70 3.88 -0.28 0.49
CA ARG A 70 4.74 -1.46 0.32
C ARG A 70 3.89 -2.68 -0.03
N ALA A 71 2.89 -2.49 -0.90
CA ALA A 71 2.71 -3.52 -1.90
C ALA A 71 3.94 -3.35 -2.79
N HIS A 72 4.75 -4.39 -2.94
CA HIS A 72 5.54 -4.51 -4.16
C HIS A 72 4.61 -4.03 -5.28
N ASP A 73 4.93 -2.91 -5.94
CA ASP A 73 4.66 -2.85 -7.36
C ASP A 73 5.13 -4.21 -7.83
N ARG A 74 4.20 -5.04 -8.29
CA ARG A 74 4.56 -6.20 -9.09
C ARG A 74 5.42 -5.56 -10.15
N ALA A 75 6.74 -5.60 -9.95
CA ALA A 75 7.69 -5.33 -11.00
C ALA A 75 7.16 -6.28 -12.07
N SER A 76 6.52 -5.70 -13.08
CA SER A 76 6.02 -6.42 -14.22
C SER A 76 7.23 -7.21 -14.64
N PHE A 77 7.24 -8.51 -14.37
CA PHE A 77 8.37 -9.34 -14.74
C PHE A 77 8.31 -9.35 -16.25
N ASP A 78 9.04 -8.43 -16.88
CA ASP A 78 9.11 -8.31 -18.33
C ASP A 78 9.93 -9.50 -18.83
N ILE A 79 9.24 -10.62 -19.05
CA ILE A 79 9.83 -11.84 -19.58
C ILE A 79 10.33 -11.55 -21.00
N SER A 80 11.64 -11.49 -21.18
CA SER A 80 12.24 -11.25 -22.48
C SER A 80 11.95 -12.41 -23.45
N ALA A 81 12.12 -12.16 -24.75
CA ALA A 81 11.94 -13.21 -25.75
C ALA A 81 12.87 -14.42 -25.54
N ASN A 82 14.04 -14.21 -24.93
CA ASN A 82 14.97 -15.28 -24.58
C ASN A 82 14.46 -16.11 -23.40
N ASP A 83 13.94 -15.46 -22.37
CA ASP A 83 13.38 -16.12 -21.19
C ASP A 83 12.19 -17.01 -21.57
N LYS A 84 11.33 -16.57 -22.50
CA LYS A 84 10.23 -17.38 -23.04
C LYS A 84 10.72 -18.66 -23.76
N ARG A 85 11.87 -18.61 -24.44
CA ARG A 85 12.45 -19.79 -25.11
C ARG A 85 13.08 -20.73 -24.08
N PHE A 86 13.76 -20.18 -23.08
CA PHE A 86 14.36 -20.95 -22.00
C PHE A 86 13.31 -21.68 -21.15
N LEU A 87 12.26 -20.99 -20.73
CA LEU A 87 11.15 -21.59 -19.97
C LEU A 87 10.43 -22.68 -20.78
N ARG A 88 10.25 -22.48 -22.10
CA ARG A 88 9.74 -23.53 -23.00
C ARG A 88 10.65 -24.76 -23.07
N SER A 89 11.97 -24.57 -23.10
CA SER A 89 12.92 -25.69 -23.11
C SER A 89 12.86 -26.52 -21.81
N LEU A 90 12.56 -25.86 -20.69
CA LEU A 90 12.36 -26.48 -19.39
C LEU A 90 10.94 -27.03 -19.18
N ARG A 91 10.06 -26.94 -20.19
CA ARG A 91 8.62 -27.30 -20.08
C ARG A 91 7.88 -26.56 -18.96
N ILE A 92 8.34 -25.37 -18.58
CA ILE A 92 7.68 -24.51 -17.61
C ILE A 92 6.70 -23.61 -18.37
N ALA A 93 5.42 -23.66 -18.03
CA ALA A 93 4.42 -22.76 -18.59
C ALA A 93 4.63 -21.35 -17.99
N ALA A 94 4.93 -20.38 -18.85
CA ALA A 94 5.12 -18.98 -18.46
C ALA A 94 3.85 -18.13 -18.60
N ASP A 95 2.83 -18.65 -19.27
CA ASP A 95 1.50 -18.04 -19.29
C ASP A 95 0.75 -18.51 -18.05
N GLU A 96 0.45 -17.57 -17.14
CA GLU A 96 -0.45 -17.76 -16.01
C GLU A 96 -1.72 -18.49 -16.45
N ALA A 97 -2.18 -19.40 -15.60
CA ALA A 97 -3.39 -20.17 -15.77
C ALA A 97 -4.55 -19.28 -16.25
N GLN A 98 -5.07 -19.56 -17.45
CA GLN A 98 -6.45 -19.22 -17.76
C GLN A 98 -7.31 -19.94 -16.72
N GLU A 99 -7.78 -19.19 -15.72
CA GLU A 99 -8.94 -19.55 -14.92
C GLU A 99 -10.05 -19.93 -15.91
N LYS A 100 -10.31 -21.24 -16.01
CA LYS A 100 -11.53 -21.72 -16.63
C LYS A 100 -12.66 -21.34 -15.68
N GLU A 101 -13.39 -20.28 -16.01
CA GLU A 101 -14.77 -20.13 -15.55
C GLU A 101 -15.52 -21.41 -15.96
N VAL A 102 -15.99 -22.14 -14.95
CA VAL A 102 -16.89 -23.28 -15.11
C VAL A 102 -18.29 -22.70 -15.08
N GLU A 103 -18.97 -22.73 -16.22
CA GLU A 103 -20.43 -22.55 -16.33
C GLU A 103 -21.17 -23.84 -15.93
#